data_AF-A0A4V2FJ85-F1
#
_entry.id   AF-A0A4V2FJ85-F1
#
_cell.length_a   1.000
_cell.length_b   1.000
_cell.length_c   1.000
_cell.angle_alpha   90.00
_cell.angle_beta   90.00
_cell.angle_gamma   90.00
#
_symmetry.space_group_name_H-M   'P 1'
#
loop_
_entity.id
_entity.type
_entity.pdbx_description
1 polymer ?
#
loop_
_entity_poly.entity_id
_entity_poly.type
_entity_poly.pdbx_seq_one_letter_code
_entity_poly.pdbx_strand_id
1 'polypeptide(L)'
;MRAASLAALMICSGCSNACQNTVASRSPSPDGKRVAVLFQRDCAATTGFSTQISILVANDKPSGGGNAFVADDDHGAARVGDWEGSWADMKWLSPERLRIRYATKSRVFKQKGSVSGVSISYQIVDS
;
A
#
# COMPACT_ATOMS: atom_id res chain seq x y z
N MET A 1 15.94 33.83 -49.88
CA MET A 1 15.38 34.11 -48.53
C MET A 1 15.31 32.78 -47.80
N ARG A 2 16.05 32.64 -46.70
CA ARG A 2 16.16 31.38 -45.93
C ARG A 2 15.01 31.32 -44.92
N ALA A 3 14.04 30.43 -45.12
CA ALA A 3 13.07 30.09 -44.09
C ALA A 3 13.64 28.94 -43.26
N ALA A 4 14.22 29.25 -42.11
CA ALA A 4 14.59 28.25 -41.13
C ALA A 4 13.34 27.88 -40.33
N SER A 5 12.79 26.69 -40.59
CA SER A 5 11.64 26.15 -39.87
C SER A 5 12.03 25.88 -38.41
N LEU A 6 11.40 26.58 -37.47
CA LEU A 6 11.52 26.31 -36.05
C LEU A 6 10.87 24.96 -35.71
N ALA A 7 11.64 24.13 -35.02
CA ALA A 7 11.24 22.84 -34.49
C ALA A 7 10.11 22.95 -33.44
N ALA A 8 9.19 21.99 -33.46
CA ALA A 8 8.35 21.64 -32.32
C ALA A 8 8.60 20.16 -31.98
N LEU A 9 9.62 19.91 -31.18
CA LEU A 9 9.89 18.59 -30.62
C LEU A 9 8.85 18.34 -29.53
N MET A 10 7.75 17.64 -29.86
CA MET A 10 6.82 17.11 -28.87
C MET A 10 7.54 16.09 -28.01
N ILE A 11 7.98 16.51 -26.83
CA ILE A 11 8.47 15.62 -25.78
C ILE A 11 7.23 14.98 -25.16
N CYS A 12 6.78 13.86 -25.72
CA CYS A 12 5.90 12.94 -25.00
C CYS A 12 6.70 12.34 -23.85
N SER A 13 6.69 13.02 -22.69
CA SER A 13 7.23 12.48 -21.45
C SER A 13 6.49 11.19 -21.11
N GLY A 14 7.17 10.06 -21.35
CA GLY A 14 6.65 8.72 -21.12
C GLY A 14 6.23 8.49 -19.66
N CYS A 15 5.21 7.63 -19.52
CA CYS A 15 4.59 7.13 -18.30
C CYS A 15 5.34 7.45 -17.01
N SER A 16 4.98 8.56 -16.36
CA SER A 16 5.27 8.68 -14.93
C SER A 16 4.57 7.53 -14.23
N ASN A 17 5.30 6.84 -13.36
CA ASN A 17 4.76 5.84 -12.45
C ASN A 17 3.86 6.57 -11.44
N ALA A 18 2.72 7.13 -11.91
CA ALA A 18 1.88 8.14 -11.25
C ALA A 18 1.13 7.60 -10.03
N CYS A 19 1.62 6.51 -9.46
CA CYS A 19 1.07 5.96 -8.25
C CYS A 19 1.62 6.70 -7.03
N GLN A 20 0.72 7.21 -6.21
CA GLN A 20 1.05 7.88 -4.96
C GLN A 20 0.74 6.96 -3.76
N ASN A 21 1.66 6.96 -2.79
CA ASN A 21 1.46 6.29 -1.51
C ASN A 21 1.16 7.34 -0.43
N THR A 22 0.01 7.22 0.24
CA THR A 22 -0.39 8.07 1.38
C THR A 22 -0.40 7.22 2.64
N VAL A 23 0.49 7.52 3.59
CA VAL A 23 0.61 6.75 4.85
C VAL A 23 -0.57 7.06 5.76
N ALA A 24 -1.32 6.02 6.13
CA ALA A 24 -2.44 6.14 7.06
C ALA A 24 -2.01 5.80 8.50
N SER A 25 -1.15 4.80 8.69
CA SER A 25 -0.60 4.49 10.01
C SER A 25 0.77 3.82 9.98
N ARG A 26 1.51 3.99 11.08
CA ARG A 26 2.80 3.35 11.35
C ARG A 26 2.73 2.64 12.69
N SER A 27 3.17 1.39 12.71
CA SER A 27 3.22 0.56 13.92
C SER A 27 4.65 0.02 14.08
N PRO A 28 5.48 0.62 14.96
CA PRO A 28 6.82 0.11 15.25
C PRO A 28 6.76 -1.29 15.89
N SER A 29 7.72 -2.16 15.56
CA SER A 29 7.88 -3.42 16.27
C SER A 29 8.30 -3.17 17.73
N PRO A 30 8.01 -4.10 18.67
CA PRO A 30 8.36 -3.92 20.08
C PRO A 30 9.86 -3.70 20.36
N ASP A 31 10.74 -4.19 19.49
CA ASP A 31 12.19 -3.99 19.57
C ASP A 31 12.68 -2.76 18.79
N GLY A 32 11.79 -2.04 18.13
CA GLY A 32 12.07 -0.82 17.37
C GLY A 32 12.88 -1.03 16.08
N LYS A 33 13.17 -2.27 15.65
CA LYS A 33 13.98 -2.53 14.45
C LYS A 33 13.19 -2.48 13.15
N ARG A 34 11.88 -2.72 13.23
CA ARG A 34 10.96 -2.77 12.09
C ARG A 34 9.80 -1.80 12.29
N VAL A 35 9.14 -1.47 11.20
CA VAL A 35 7.86 -0.76 11.22
C VAL A 35 6.92 -1.42 10.22
N ALA A 36 5.70 -1.72 10.65
CA ALA A 36 4.60 -2.05 9.76
C ALA A 36 3.91 -0.73 9.38
N VAL A 37 3.80 -0.48 8.08
CA VAL A 37 3.22 0.76 7.54
C VAL A 37 1.99 0.39 6.73
N LEU A 38 0.83 0.94 7.11
CA LEU A 38 -0.40 0.87 6.36
C LEU A 38 -0.51 2.16 5.56
N PHE A 39 -0.75 2.01 4.27
CA PHE A 39 -0.87 3.13 3.35
C PHE A 39 -1.92 2.85 2.28
N GLN A 40 -2.58 3.91 1.86
CA GLN A 40 -3.37 3.93 0.64
C GLN A 40 -2.41 4.07 -0.54
N ARG A 41 -2.63 3.30 -1.61
CA ARG A 41 -1.98 3.51 -2.90
C ARG A 41 -3.03 3.82 -3.96
N ASP A 42 -2.85 4.96 -4.59
CA ASP A 42 -3.64 5.45 -5.73
C ASP A 42 -2.77 5.41 -6.98
N CYS A 43 -3.28 4.87 -8.10
CA CYS A 43 -2.61 4.83 -9.40
C CYS A 43 -3.45 5.54 -10.49
N ALA A 44 -4.23 6.54 -10.09
CA ALA A 44 -5.13 7.35 -10.91
C ALA A 44 -6.38 6.62 -11.45
N ALA A 45 -7.16 7.36 -12.23
CA ALA A 45 -8.60 7.19 -12.50
C ALA A 45 -9.13 5.80 -12.88
N THR A 46 -8.29 4.89 -13.34
CA THR A 46 -8.72 3.53 -13.75
C THR A 46 -8.40 2.47 -12.70
N THR A 47 -7.61 2.80 -11.68
CA THR A 47 -7.21 1.91 -10.59
C THR A 47 -7.77 2.50 -9.31
N GLY A 48 -8.81 1.88 -8.74
CA GLY A 48 -9.37 2.30 -7.45
C GLY A 48 -8.33 2.28 -6.33
N PHE A 49 -8.65 2.92 -5.20
CA PHE A 49 -7.75 2.96 -4.06
C PHE A 49 -7.52 1.55 -3.49
N SER A 50 -6.28 1.29 -3.10
CA SER A 50 -5.92 0.04 -2.45
C SER A 50 -5.29 0.29 -1.09
N THR A 51 -5.66 -0.55 -0.13
CA THR A 51 -5.02 -0.63 1.17
C THR A 51 -3.84 -1.57 1.08
N GLN A 52 -2.66 -1.06 1.42
CA GLN A 52 -1.42 -1.82 1.33
C GLN A 52 -0.65 -1.75 2.65
N ILE A 53 -0.01 -2.86 3.00
CA ILE A 53 0.83 -2.96 4.18
C ILE A 53 2.22 -3.42 3.75
N SER A 54 3.23 -2.70 4.26
CA SER A 54 4.63 -3.10 4.16
C SER A 54 5.26 -3.25 5.53
N ILE A 55 6.12 -4.24 5.69
CA ILE A 55 7.05 -4.34 6.82
C ILE A 55 8.41 -3.83 6.32
N LEU A 56 8.93 -2.80 6.98
CA LEU A 56 10.15 -2.08 6.58
C LEU A 56 11.15 -2.04 7.74
N VAL A 57 12.38 -1.60 7.45
CA VAL A 57 13.30 -1.15 8.52
C VAL A 57 12.70 0.06 9.21
N ALA A 58 12.98 0.24 10.49
CA ALA A 58 12.52 1.41 11.24
C ALA A 58 12.81 2.72 10.49
N ASN A 59 11.85 3.63 10.53
CA ASN A 59 11.86 4.96 9.89
C ASN A 59 11.79 5.00 8.34
N ASP A 60 11.86 3.87 7.65
CA ASP A 60 11.71 3.83 6.20
C ASP A 60 10.29 4.25 5.76
N LYS A 61 10.19 4.65 4.48
CA LYS A 61 8.93 4.99 3.82
C LYS A 61 8.52 3.90 2.82
N PRO A 62 7.22 3.61 2.66
CA PRO A 62 6.78 2.67 1.66
C PRO A 62 7.04 3.22 0.26
N SER A 63 7.74 2.43 -0.55
CA SER A 63 7.95 2.72 -1.98
C SER A 63 7.28 1.63 -2.82
N GLY A 64 6.66 2.04 -3.94
CA GLY A 64 5.92 1.12 -4.79
C GLY A 64 4.75 0.43 -4.07
N GLY A 65 4.47 -0.81 -4.46
CA GLY A 65 3.42 -1.64 -3.85
C GLY A 65 3.88 -2.33 -2.55
N GLY A 66 2.92 -2.60 -1.67
CA GLY A 66 3.08 -3.25 -0.38
C GLY A 66 3.72 -4.63 -0.48
N ASN A 67 4.60 -4.95 0.47
CA ASN A 67 5.30 -6.23 0.48
C ASN A 67 4.56 -7.33 1.27
N ALA A 68 3.65 -6.98 2.18
CA ALA A 68 2.97 -7.92 3.07
C ALA A 68 1.51 -8.18 2.68
N PHE A 69 0.72 -7.12 2.50
CA PHE A 69 -0.71 -7.22 2.21
C PHE A 69 -1.14 -6.16 1.19
N VAL A 70 -2.00 -6.53 0.25
CA VAL A 70 -2.61 -5.63 -0.75
C VAL A 70 -4.04 -6.07 -0.97
N ALA A 71 -5.00 -5.17 -0.74
CA ALA A 71 -6.41 -5.40 -0.99
C ALA A 71 -7.12 -4.10 -1.39
N ASP A 72 -8.22 -4.21 -2.13
CA ASP A 72 -9.18 -3.12 -2.33
C ASP A 72 -10.54 -3.49 -1.71
N ASP A 73 -11.50 -2.57 -1.83
CA ASP A 73 -12.82 -2.70 -1.23
C ASP A 73 -13.82 -3.52 -2.07
N ASP A 74 -13.35 -4.20 -3.13
CA ASP A 74 -14.16 -4.93 -4.10
C ASP A 74 -15.36 -4.13 -4.62
N HIS A 75 -15.08 -2.94 -5.17
CA HIS A 75 -16.10 -2.05 -5.71
C HIS A 75 -17.11 -1.57 -4.65
N GLY A 76 -16.62 -1.27 -3.45
CA GLY A 76 -17.41 -0.78 -2.31
C GLY A 76 -18.13 -1.87 -1.51
N ALA A 77 -17.83 -3.15 -1.73
CA ALA A 77 -18.41 -4.25 -0.96
C ALA A 77 -17.82 -4.39 0.46
N ALA A 78 -16.55 -4.02 0.65
CA ALA A 78 -15.88 -4.07 1.94
C ALA A 78 -16.02 -2.75 2.71
N ARG A 79 -15.93 -2.82 4.05
CA ARG A 79 -15.83 -1.62 4.89
C ARG A 79 -14.57 -0.83 4.51
N VAL A 80 -14.70 0.47 4.30
CA VAL A 80 -13.58 1.39 4.05
C VAL A 80 -13.02 1.99 5.36
N GLY A 81 -11.73 2.28 5.39
CA GLY A 81 -11.10 3.05 6.46
C GLY A 81 -11.01 4.55 6.13
N ASP A 82 -10.55 5.36 7.08
CA ASP A 82 -10.40 6.83 6.92
C ASP A 82 -9.41 7.25 5.81
N TRP A 83 -8.68 6.30 5.23
CA TRP A 83 -7.75 6.49 4.11
C TRP A 83 -8.35 6.08 2.75
N GLU A 84 -9.67 5.94 2.66
CA GLU A 84 -10.45 5.67 1.43
C GLU A 84 -10.20 4.30 0.78
N GLY A 85 -9.35 3.46 1.37
CA GLY A 85 -9.17 2.06 0.99
C GLY A 85 -9.91 1.11 1.92
N SER A 86 -10.02 -0.16 1.54
CA SER A 86 -10.59 -1.21 2.39
C SER A 86 -9.95 -1.23 3.78
N TRP A 87 -10.76 -1.29 4.83
CA TRP A 87 -10.30 -1.25 6.21
C TRP A 87 -9.33 -2.40 6.53
N ALA A 88 -8.25 -2.07 7.23
CA ALA A 88 -7.31 -3.01 7.81
C ALA A 88 -6.69 -2.43 9.08
N ASP A 89 -6.21 -3.30 9.96
CA ASP A 89 -5.42 -2.94 11.13
C ASP A 89 -4.13 -3.75 11.20
N MET A 90 -3.21 -3.29 12.05
CA MET A 90 -1.94 -3.94 12.29
C MET A 90 -1.63 -3.94 13.78
N LYS A 91 -1.24 -5.10 14.32
CA LYS A 91 -0.76 -5.21 15.69
C LYS A 91 0.43 -6.16 15.77
N TRP A 92 1.56 -5.67 16.28
CA TRP A 92 2.67 -6.54 16.64
C TRP A 92 2.32 -7.39 17.87
N LEU A 93 2.58 -8.68 17.78
CA LEU A 93 2.42 -9.66 18.87
C LEU A 93 3.77 -9.98 19.54
N SER A 94 4.86 -9.84 18.80
CA SER A 94 6.25 -9.90 19.26
C SER A 94 7.14 -9.21 18.21
N PRO A 95 8.46 -9.02 18.44
CA PRO A 95 9.36 -8.42 17.44
C PRO A 95 9.31 -9.06 16.05
N GLU A 96 9.00 -10.35 15.98
CA GLU A 96 9.00 -11.16 14.75
C GLU A 96 7.60 -11.66 14.36
N ARG A 97 6.53 -11.20 15.03
CA ARG A 97 5.15 -11.61 14.71
C ARG A 97 4.22 -10.43 14.60
N LEU A 98 3.66 -10.25 13.41
CA LEU A 98 2.63 -9.26 13.11
C LEU A 98 1.27 -9.95 12.92
N ARG A 99 0.22 -9.35 13.44
CA ARG A 99 -1.16 -9.67 13.07
C ARG A 99 -1.73 -8.55 12.22
N ILE A 100 -2.35 -8.92 11.11
CA ILE A 100 -3.11 -8.02 10.25
C ILE A 100 -4.57 -8.45 10.30
N ARG A 101 -5.48 -7.56 10.73
CA ARG A 101 -6.91 -7.76 10.52
C ARG A 101 -7.36 -6.97 9.31
N TYR A 102 -8.33 -7.48 8.58
CA TYR A 102 -8.88 -6.78 7.41
C TYR A 102 -10.38 -7.06 7.28
N ALA A 103 -11.09 -6.13 6.64
CA ALA A 103 -12.53 -6.22 6.49
C ALA A 103 -12.93 -7.49 5.72
N THR A 104 -14.06 -8.06 6.11
CA THR A 104 -14.76 -9.02 5.27
C THR A 104 -15.08 -8.39 3.92
N LYS A 105 -15.15 -9.22 2.87
CA LYS A 105 -15.36 -8.81 1.47
C LYS A 105 -14.26 -7.96 0.83
N SER A 106 -13.14 -7.67 1.51
CA SER A 106 -11.98 -7.13 0.82
C SER A 106 -11.51 -8.10 -0.26
N ARG A 107 -11.29 -7.61 -1.48
CA ARG A 107 -10.65 -8.42 -2.52
C ARG A 107 -9.15 -8.34 -2.34
N VAL A 108 -8.56 -9.49 -1.99
CA VAL A 108 -7.14 -9.59 -1.62
C VAL A 108 -6.31 -9.98 -2.83
N PHE A 109 -5.31 -9.15 -3.16
CA PHE A 109 -4.35 -9.41 -4.23
C PHE A 109 -3.00 -9.92 -3.73
N LYS A 110 -2.65 -9.58 -2.48
CA LYS A 110 -1.42 -10.07 -1.84
C LYS A 110 -1.66 -10.34 -0.37
N GLN A 111 -1.19 -11.49 0.09
CA GLN A 111 -1.22 -11.92 1.48
C GLN A 111 -0.02 -12.84 1.75
N LYS A 112 1.08 -12.30 2.27
CA LYS A 112 2.30 -13.06 2.53
C LYS A 112 2.29 -13.63 3.95
N GLY A 113 2.65 -14.90 4.11
CA GLY A 113 2.81 -15.50 5.44
C GLY A 113 4.02 -14.97 6.22
N SER A 114 5.02 -14.40 5.53
CA SER A 114 6.19 -13.77 6.16
C SER A 114 6.86 -12.75 5.24
N VAL A 115 7.55 -11.77 5.85
CA VAL A 115 8.38 -10.77 5.18
C VAL A 115 9.59 -10.46 6.06
N SER A 116 10.81 -10.54 5.51
CA SER A 116 12.05 -10.12 6.18
C SER A 116 12.26 -10.68 7.61
N GLY A 117 11.87 -11.95 7.82
CA GLY A 117 11.96 -12.63 9.11
C GLY A 117 10.77 -12.42 10.04
N VAL A 118 9.80 -11.58 9.67
CA VAL A 118 8.55 -11.38 10.42
C VAL A 118 7.47 -12.31 9.89
N SER A 119 6.91 -13.13 10.78
CA SER A 119 5.74 -13.97 10.49
C SER A 119 4.46 -13.15 10.58
N ILE A 120 3.53 -13.38 9.66
CA ILE A 120 2.28 -12.62 9.55
C ILE A 120 1.09 -13.56 9.74
N SER A 121 0.25 -13.23 10.71
CA SER A 121 -1.04 -13.87 10.93
C SER A 121 -2.15 -12.96 10.44
N TYR A 122 -3.20 -13.55 9.86
CA TYR A 122 -4.32 -12.81 9.30
C TYR A 122 -5.62 -13.19 9.98
N GLN A 123 -6.50 -12.20 10.14
CA GLN A 123 -7.84 -12.41 10.66
C GLN A 123 -8.83 -11.52 9.90
N ILE A 124 -9.83 -12.14 9.29
CA ILE A 124 -10.96 -11.42 8.69
C ILE A 124 -11.86 -10.93 9.82
N VAL A 125 -12.39 -9.72 9.69
CA VAL A 125 -13.35 -9.15 10.63
C VAL A 125 -14.57 -8.60 9.91
N ASP A 126 -15.74 -8.84 10.49
CA ASP A 126 -16.98 -8.30 9.96
C ASP A 126 -17.07 -6.78 10.22
N SER A 127 -17.80 -6.12 9.32
CA SER A 127 -18.02 -4.67 9.26
C SER A 127 -18.70 -4.13 10.51
#